data_AF-A0AA39NXZ9-F1
#
_entry.id   AF-A0AA39NXZ9-F1
#
_cell.length_a   1.000
_cell.length_b   1.000
_cell.length_c   1.000
_cell.angle_alpha   90.00
_cell.angle_beta   90.00
_cell.angle_gamma   90.00
#
_symmetry.space_group_name_H-M   'P 1'
#
loop_
_entity.id
_entity.type
_entity.pdbx_description
1 polymer ?
#
loop_
_entity_poly.entity_id
_entity_poly.type
_entity_poly.pdbx_seq_one_letter_code
_entity_poly.pdbx_strand_id
1 'polypeptide(L)'
;MLYAIAFFLVFALTTSQLGLVSQQLHNGGNDYANYPGMEYKHDLGLLLFSCVFTYLYLIGHLYALGLGLITFFTFVGAVFWGTGAGVMFQVSPFRSYNCGNPADSFSPNWARFADQCSRIVAIQGIAWANWGLFVFLFFGMLIHKLEIKPRPNVTFYGP
;
A
#
# COMPACT_ATOMS: atom_id res chain seq x y z
N MET A 1 -2.63 -23.07 0.12
CA MET A 1 -3.41 -22.45 -0.97
C MET A 1 -3.66 -20.96 -0.75
N LEU A 2 -4.28 -20.54 0.37
CA LEU A 2 -4.55 -19.11 0.64
C LEU A 2 -3.29 -18.22 0.62
N TYR A 3 -2.17 -18.68 1.17
CA TYR A 3 -0.90 -17.94 1.08
C TYR A 3 -0.45 -17.69 -0.35
N ALA A 4 -0.49 -18.70 -1.22
CA ALA A 4 -0.07 -18.55 -2.62
C ALA A 4 -0.94 -17.52 -3.36
N ILE A 5 -2.25 -17.51 -3.09
CA ILE A 5 -3.18 -16.50 -3.62
C ILE A 5 -2.80 -15.11 -3.10
N ALA A 6 -2.55 -14.97 -1.79
CA ALA A 6 -2.16 -13.70 -1.21
C ALA A 6 -0.83 -13.17 -1.79
N PHE A 7 0.19 -14.03 -1.93
CA PHE A 7 1.46 -13.66 -2.56
C PHE A 7 1.29 -13.24 -4.04
N PHE A 8 0.47 -13.96 -4.80
CA PHE A 8 0.15 -13.58 -6.18
C PHE A 8 -0.58 -12.23 -6.26
N LEU A 9 -1.54 -11.98 -5.37
CA LEU A 9 -2.24 -10.70 -5.30
C LEU A 9 -1.30 -9.55 -4.93
N VAL A 10 -0.40 -9.77 -3.96
CA VAL A 10 0.64 -8.78 -3.61
C VAL A 10 1.50 -8.46 -4.84
N PHE A 11 1.91 -9.46 -5.62
CA PHE A 11 2.65 -9.23 -6.86
C PHE A 11 1.86 -8.41 -7.89
N ALA A 12 0.62 -8.80 -8.17
CA ALA A 12 -0.22 -8.14 -9.16
C ALA A 12 -0.49 -6.67 -8.78
N LEU A 13 -0.89 -6.42 -7.53
CA LEU A 13 -1.16 -5.08 -7.03
C LEU A 13 0.09 -4.21 -6.97
N THR A 14 1.22 -4.77 -6.54
CA THR A 14 2.51 -4.06 -6.54
C THR A 14 2.91 -3.63 -7.96
N THR A 15 2.66 -4.48 -8.95
CA THR A 15 2.95 -4.16 -10.36
C THR A 15 2.05 -3.05 -10.89
N SER A 16 0.75 -3.08 -10.57
CA SER A 16 -0.15 -1.96 -10.88
C SER A 16 0.30 -0.67 -10.19
N GLN A 17 0.65 -0.73 -8.90
CA GLN A 17 1.12 0.44 -8.15
C GLN A 17 2.40 1.03 -8.75
N LEU A 18 3.38 0.18 -9.09
CA LEU A 18 4.63 0.62 -9.69
C LEU A 18 4.36 1.43 -10.95
N GLY A 19 3.49 0.95 -11.84
CA GLY A 19 3.14 1.66 -13.06
C GLY A 19 2.53 3.05 -12.80
N LEU A 20 1.56 3.13 -11.88
CA LEU A 20 0.88 4.38 -11.54
C LEU A 20 1.81 5.40 -10.88
N VAL A 21 2.61 4.97 -9.90
CA VAL A 21 3.55 5.83 -9.17
C VAL A 21 4.70 6.27 -10.08
N SER A 22 5.23 5.37 -10.91
CA SER A 22 6.29 5.71 -11.87
C SER A 22 5.82 6.74 -12.88
N GLN A 23 4.58 6.62 -13.36
CA GLN A 23 4.01 7.62 -14.27
C GLN A 23 3.87 9.00 -13.60
N GLN A 24 3.44 9.05 -12.34
CA GLN A 24 3.35 10.31 -11.58
C GLN A 24 4.72 10.96 -11.41
N LEU A 25 5.73 10.17 -11.02
CA LEU A 25 7.10 10.65 -10.84
C LEU A 25 7.76 11.08 -12.16
N HIS A 26 7.49 10.35 -13.25
CA HIS A 26 8.01 10.69 -14.58
C HIS A 26 7.39 11.99 -15.11
N ASN A 27 6.09 12.20 -14.89
CA ASN A 27 5.40 13.44 -15.27
C ASN A 27 5.86 14.64 -14.44
N GLY A 28 6.05 14.46 -13.13
CA GLY A 28 6.46 15.53 -12.23
C GLY A 28 7.96 15.81 -12.26
N GLY A 29 8.79 14.87 -12.72
CA GLY A 29 10.25 15.01 -12.71
C GLY A 29 10.82 15.25 -11.30
N ASN A 30 11.98 15.90 -11.25
CA ASN A 30 12.72 16.13 -10.00
C ASN A 30 12.38 17.43 -9.26
N ASP A 31 11.63 18.34 -9.88
CA ASP A 31 11.27 19.62 -9.26
C ASP A 31 10.05 19.46 -8.33
N TYR A 32 10.10 20.06 -7.14
CA TYR A 32 8.97 20.08 -6.21
C TYR A 32 7.81 20.95 -6.72
N ALA A 33 8.08 21.95 -7.56
CA ALA A 33 7.05 22.82 -8.13
C ALA A 33 6.05 22.07 -9.03
N ASN A 34 6.41 20.88 -9.51
CA ASN A 34 5.56 20.04 -10.36
C ASN A 34 4.60 19.12 -9.59
N TYR A 35 4.63 19.16 -8.26
CA TYR A 35 3.76 18.37 -7.39
C TYR A 35 2.82 19.29 -6.58
N PRO A 36 1.64 18.81 -6.14
CA PRO A 36 0.72 19.60 -5.31
C PRO A 36 1.33 20.02 -3.97
N GLY A 37 2.32 19.28 -3.48
CA GLY A 37 3.07 19.61 -2.27
C GLY A 37 4.28 18.69 -2.10
N MET A 38 5.17 19.05 -1.18
CA MET A 38 6.35 18.25 -0.85
C MET A 38 5.96 16.88 -0.26
N GLU A 39 4.92 16.87 0.57
CA GLU A 39 4.38 15.65 1.19
C GLU A 39 3.95 14.62 0.13
N TYR A 40 3.19 15.06 -0.89
CA TYR A 40 2.73 14.16 -1.97
C TYR A 40 3.91 13.57 -2.75
N LYS A 41 4.94 14.36 -3.07
CA LYS A 41 6.13 13.85 -3.77
C LYS A 41 6.90 12.84 -2.94
N HIS A 42 7.09 13.12 -1.65
CA HIS A 42 7.76 12.19 -0.74
C HIS A 42 6.97 10.89 -0.58
N ASP A 43 5.65 10.98 -0.53
CA ASP A 43 4.78 9.83 -0.42
C ASP A 43 4.80 8.96 -1.70
N LEU A 44 4.85 9.57 -2.88
CA LEU A 44 5.13 8.82 -4.12
C LEU A 44 6.48 8.10 -4.07
N GLY A 45 7.51 8.73 -3.49
CA GLY A 45 8.81 8.09 -3.25
C GLY A 45 8.73 6.92 -2.27
N LEU A 46 7.96 7.07 -1.19
CA LEU A 46 7.70 6.01 -0.21
C LEU A 46 6.97 4.82 -0.84
N LEU A 47 5.98 5.07 -1.69
CA LEU A 47 5.25 4.03 -2.41
C LEU A 47 6.13 3.34 -3.46
N LEU A 48 7.00 4.09 -4.16
CA LEU A 48 7.99 3.50 -5.07
C LEU A 48 8.95 2.58 -4.31
N PHE A 49 9.47 3.04 -3.17
CA PHE A 49 10.30 2.21 -2.30
C PHE A 49 9.54 0.97 -1.82
N SER A 50 8.27 1.12 -1.43
CA SER A 50 7.41 0.01 -1.00
C SER A 50 7.23 -1.02 -2.10
N CYS A 51 7.11 -0.60 -3.36
CA CYS A 51 7.08 -1.51 -4.51
C CYS A 51 8.39 -2.28 -4.66
N VAL A 52 9.53 -1.60 -4.64
CA VAL A 52 10.85 -2.25 -4.75
C VAL A 52 11.09 -3.22 -3.60
N PHE A 53 10.82 -2.79 -2.37
CA PHE A 53 10.87 -3.63 -1.19
C PHE A 53 9.99 -4.88 -1.35
N THR A 54 8.76 -4.71 -1.84
CA THR A 54 7.83 -5.82 -2.03
C THR A 54 8.32 -6.80 -3.09
N TYR A 55 8.93 -6.34 -4.19
CA TYR A 55 9.55 -7.26 -5.14
C TYR A 55 10.73 -8.03 -4.54
N LEU A 56 11.60 -7.36 -3.78
CA LEU A 56 12.70 -8.03 -3.07
C LEU A 56 12.18 -9.05 -2.06
N TYR A 57 11.11 -8.71 -1.34
CA TYR A 57 10.39 -9.63 -0.45
C TYR A 57 9.80 -10.84 -1.20
N LEU A 58 9.15 -10.61 -2.34
CA LEU A 58 8.59 -11.66 -3.19
C LEU A 58 9.65 -12.56 -3.84
N ILE A 59 10.85 -12.06 -4.12
CA ILE A 59 11.95 -12.92 -4.58
C ILE A 59 12.53 -13.67 -3.37
N GLY A 60 12.83 -12.93 -2.28
CA GLY A 60 13.49 -13.46 -1.09
C GLY A 60 12.71 -14.54 -0.35
N HIS A 61 11.36 -14.50 -0.38
CA HIS A 61 10.53 -15.49 0.32
C HIS A 61 10.71 -16.92 -0.24
N LEU A 62 11.12 -17.07 -1.50
CA LEU A 62 11.33 -18.38 -2.13
C LEU A 62 12.66 -19.03 -1.72
N TYR A 63 13.68 -18.23 -1.40
CA TYR A 63 15.06 -18.71 -1.45
C TYR A 63 15.78 -18.87 -0.10
N ALA A 64 15.35 -18.24 1.01
CA ALA A 64 16.15 -18.36 2.25
C ALA A 64 15.52 -17.85 3.55
N LEU A 65 14.33 -17.25 3.55
CA LEU A 65 13.85 -16.57 4.75
C LEU A 65 13.13 -17.57 5.67
N GLY A 66 13.79 -17.96 6.76
CA GLY A 66 13.13 -18.70 7.84
C GLY A 66 11.86 -17.97 8.31
N LEU A 67 10.86 -18.71 8.82
CA LEU A 67 9.53 -18.18 9.12
C LEU A 67 9.55 -16.90 9.98
N GLY A 68 10.52 -16.76 10.89
CA GLY A 68 10.67 -15.55 11.68
C GLY A 68 11.09 -14.31 10.89
N LEU A 69 12.04 -14.46 9.97
CA LEU A 69 12.56 -13.34 9.19
C LEU A 69 11.56 -12.89 8.14
N ILE A 70 10.87 -13.84 7.48
CA ILE A 70 9.77 -13.49 6.56
C ILE A 70 8.65 -12.75 7.29
N THR A 71 8.26 -13.20 8.50
CA THR A 71 7.22 -12.53 9.31
C THR A 71 7.62 -11.10 9.66
N PHE A 72 8.89 -10.87 10.01
CA PHE A 72 9.40 -9.53 10.28
C PHE A 72 9.32 -8.63 9.04
N PHE A 73 9.77 -9.11 7.87
CA PHE A 73 9.67 -8.32 6.64
C PHE A 73 8.22 -8.10 6.19
N THR A 74 7.30 -9.04 6.47
CA THR A 74 5.88 -8.84 6.25
C THR A 74 5.33 -7.71 7.13
N PHE A 75 5.74 -7.63 8.40
CA PHE A 75 5.39 -6.50 9.26
C PHE A 75 5.94 -5.18 8.74
N VAL A 76 7.21 -5.15 8.34
CA VAL A 76 7.82 -3.97 7.72
C VAL A 76 7.02 -3.54 6.48
N GLY A 77 6.70 -4.47 5.58
CA GLY A 77 5.84 -4.21 4.43
C GLY A 77 4.48 -3.62 4.81
N ALA A 78 3.82 -4.16 5.84
CA ALA A 78 2.57 -3.61 6.35
C ALA A 78 2.72 -2.15 6.80
N VAL A 79 3.79 -1.81 7.53
CA VAL A 79 4.04 -0.43 7.99
C VAL A 79 4.25 0.51 6.80
N PHE A 80 5.08 0.12 5.82
CA PHE A 80 5.37 0.95 4.66
C PHE A 80 4.13 1.19 3.78
N TRP A 81 3.39 0.13 3.45
CA TRP A 81 2.16 0.24 2.67
C TRP A 81 1.07 1.02 3.40
N GLY A 82 0.90 0.79 4.70
CA GLY A 82 -0.08 1.49 5.53
C GLY A 82 0.24 2.98 5.68
N THR A 83 1.53 3.31 5.88
CA THR A 83 1.97 4.72 5.96
C THR A 83 1.74 5.42 4.62
N GLY A 84 2.15 4.81 3.50
CA GLY A 84 1.94 5.40 2.18
C GLY A 84 0.46 5.57 1.83
N ALA A 85 -0.39 4.59 2.17
CA ALA A 85 -1.82 4.70 1.96
C ALA A 85 -2.46 5.81 2.82
N GLY A 86 -2.07 5.88 4.09
CA GLY A 86 -2.58 6.87 5.05
C GLY A 86 -2.18 8.30 4.70
N VAL A 87 -0.91 8.53 4.39
CA VAL A 87 -0.40 9.84 3.99
C VAL A 87 -1.04 10.28 2.67
N MET A 88 -1.07 9.44 1.63
CA MET A 88 -1.71 9.77 0.36
C MET A 88 -3.18 10.17 0.53
N PHE A 89 -3.90 9.43 1.39
CA PHE A 89 -5.30 9.69 1.68
C PHE A 89 -5.51 11.01 2.43
N GLN A 90 -4.63 11.34 3.37
CA GLN A 90 -4.73 12.60 4.13
C GLN A 90 -4.35 13.82 3.30
N VAL A 91 -3.27 13.73 2.52
CA VAL A 91 -2.68 14.87 1.80
C VAL A 91 -3.48 15.21 0.55
N SER A 92 -4.06 14.21 -0.13
CA SER A 92 -4.87 14.44 -1.33
C SER A 92 -6.34 14.72 -1.01
N PRO A 93 -6.98 15.71 -1.66
CA PRO A 93 -8.41 15.97 -1.52
C PRO A 93 -9.28 15.03 -2.37
N PHE A 94 -8.66 14.22 -3.23
CA PHE A 94 -9.35 13.35 -4.17
C PHE A 94 -9.94 12.11 -3.49
N ARG A 95 -11.20 11.83 -3.82
CA ARG A 95 -12.01 10.71 -3.32
C ARG A 95 -12.80 10.14 -4.48
N SER A 96 -13.19 8.87 -4.38
CA SER A 96 -13.95 8.19 -5.45
C SER A 96 -15.23 8.92 -5.85
N TYR A 97 -15.86 9.63 -4.92
CA TYR A 97 -17.12 10.36 -5.15
C TYR A 97 -16.95 11.81 -5.63
N ASN A 98 -15.73 12.36 -5.67
CA ASN A 98 -15.48 13.74 -6.11
C ASN A 98 -14.63 13.83 -7.38
N CYS A 99 -14.26 12.69 -7.97
CA CYS A 99 -13.67 12.66 -9.30
C CYS A 99 -14.73 13.05 -10.34
N GLY A 100 -14.54 14.21 -10.97
CA GLY A 100 -15.50 14.82 -11.89
C GLY A 100 -15.96 16.21 -11.45
N ASN A 101 -15.66 16.60 -10.21
CA ASN A 101 -15.84 17.99 -9.79
C ASN A 101 -14.93 18.92 -10.60
N PRO A 102 -15.36 20.16 -10.88
CA PRO A 102 -14.57 21.12 -11.63
C PRO A 102 -13.31 21.54 -10.85
N ALA A 103 -12.25 21.93 -11.56
CA ALA A 103 -10.93 22.16 -10.98
C ALA A 103 -10.91 23.28 -9.92
N ASP A 104 -11.79 24.27 -10.06
CA ASP A 104 -12.00 25.40 -9.15
C ASP A 104 -12.60 24.99 -7.79
N SER A 105 -13.17 23.78 -7.69
CA SER A 105 -13.66 23.23 -6.42
C SER A 105 -12.54 22.70 -5.51
N PHE A 106 -11.31 22.57 -6.02
CA PHE A 106 -10.15 22.10 -5.27
C PHE A 106 -9.21 23.27 -4.94
N SER A 107 -8.40 23.12 -3.89
CA SER A 107 -7.38 24.13 -3.56
C SER A 107 -6.45 24.40 -4.75
N PRO A 108 -5.87 25.60 -4.91
CA PRO A 108 -5.08 25.97 -6.09
C PRO A 108 -3.95 24.99 -6.43
N ASN A 109 -3.31 24.41 -5.42
CA ASN A 109 -2.23 23.44 -5.59
C ASN A 109 -2.70 22.12 -6.22
N TRP A 110 -3.95 21.72 -5.94
CA TRP A 110 -4.58 20.48 -6.39
C TRP A 110 -5.45 20.65 -7.64
N ALA A 111 -5.93 21.87 -7.91
CA ALA A 111 -6.80 22.18 -9.06
C ALA A 111 -6.19 21.73 -10.40
N ARG A 112 -4.88 21.95 -10.59
CA ARG A 112 -4.14 21.53 -11.80
C ARG A 112 -3.99 20.01 -11.98
N PHE A 113 -4.38 19.22 -11.00
CA PHE A 113 -4.34 17.75 -11.02
C PHE A 113 -5.74 17.13 -10.98
N ALA A 114 -6.81 17.93 -11.17
CA ALA A 114 -8.18 17.44 -11.12
C ALA A 114 -8.46 16.34 -12.17
N ASP A 115 -7.80 16.42 -13.33
CA ASP A 115 -7.82 15.40 -14.39
C ASP A 115 -7.19 14.06 -13.95
N GLN A 116 -6.36 14.08 -12.91
CA GLN A 116 -5.66 12.91 -12.37
C GLN A 116 -6.36 12.31 -11.15
N CYS A 117 -7.54 12.82 -10.76
CA CYS A 117 -8.27 12.36 -9.57
C CYS A 117 -8.43 10.84 -9.52
N SER A 118 -8.94 10.22 -10.60
CA SER A 118 -9.18 8.78 -10.66
C SER A 118 -7.89 7.96 -10.45
N ARG A 119 -6.78 8.47 -10.96
CA ARG A 119 -5.46 7.84 -10.83
C ARG A 119 -4.94 7.92 -9.40
N ILE A 120 -5.06 9.08 -8.77
CA ILE A 120 -4.60 9.29 -7.39
C ILE A 120 -5.45 8.46 -6.42
N VAL A 121 -6.76 8.37 -6.66
CA VAL A 121 -7.65 7.47 -5.91
C VAL A 121 -7.28 6.00 -6.14
N ALA A 122 -6.92 5.60 -7.36
CA ALA A 122 -6.44 4.24 -7.63
C ALA A 122 -5.13 3.91 -6.88
N ILE A 123 -4.17 4.84 -6.85
CA ILE A 123 -2.92 4.73 -6.07
C ILE A 123 -3.22 4.51 -4.58
N GLN A 124 -4.17 5.27 -4.02
CA GLN A 124 -4.60 5.10 -2.63
C GLN A 124 -5.24 3.73 -2.38
N GLY A 125 -6.17 3.32 -3.25
CA GLY A 125 -6.89 2.06 -3.12
C GLY A 125 -5.96 0.85 -3.19
N ILE A 126 -5.01 0.86 -4.12
CA ILE A 126 -4.01 -0.22 -4.26
C ILE A 126 -3.05 -0.24 -3.06
N ALA A 127 -2.64 0.93 -2.55
CA ALA A 127 -1.81 1.00 -1.35
C ALA A 127 -2.54 0.41 -0.12
N TRP A 128 -3.81 0.76 0.09
CA TRP A 128 -4.65 0.17 1.14
C TRP A 128 -4.85 -1.34 0.95
N ALA A 129 -5.03 -1.80 -0.28
CA ALA A 129 -5.17 -3.23 -0.57
C ALA A 129 -3.89 -4.01 -0.25
N ASN A 130 -2.72 -3.49 -0.64
CA ASN A 130 -1.43 -4.08 -0.27
C ASN A 130 -1.23 -4.06 1.25
N TRP A 131 -1.57 -2.97 1.95
CA TRP A 131 -1.54 -2.94 3.41
C TRP A 131 -2.39 -4.08 4.01
N GLY A 132 -3.64 -4.23 3.56
CA GLY A 132 -4.54 -5.29 4.04
C GLY A 132 -3.98 -6.70 3.79
N LEU A 133 -3.37 -6.93 2.62
CA LEU A 133 -2.73 -8.21 2.31
C LEU A 133 -1.51 -8.49 3.18
N PHE A 134 -0.65 -7.49 3.41
CA PHE A 134 0.50 -7.64 4.30
C PHE A 134 0.08 -7.87 5.75
N VAL A 135 -0.97 -7.20 6.23
CA VAL A 135 -1.55 -7.45 7.56
C VAL A 135 -2.10 -8.88 7.66
N PHE A 136 -2.84 -9.34 6.65
CA PHE A 136 -3.37 -10.70 6.59
C PHE A 136 -2.25 -11.75 6.60
N LEU A 137 -1.22 -11.55 5.77
CA LEU A 137 -0.03 -12.41 5.74
C LEU A 137 0.68 -12.41 7.09
N PHE A 138 0.85 -11.25 7.73
CA PHE A 138 1.53 -11.12 9.01
C PHE A 138 0.82 -11.91 10.11
N PHE A 139 -0.49 -11.71 10.29
CA PHE A 139 -1.25 -12.45 11.29
C PHE A 139 -1.33 -13.94 10.95
N GLY A 140 -1.48 -14.30 9.67
CA GLY A 140 -1.41 -15.68 9.24
C GLY A 140 -0.10 -16.35 9.66
N MET A 141 1.03 -15.70 9.39
CA MET A 141 2.36 -16.22 9.72
C MET A 141 2.60 -16.28 11.23
N LEU A 142 2.12 -15.29 11.98
CA LEU A 142 2.17 -15.31 13.46
C LEU A 142 1.38 -16.48 14.04
N ILE A 143 0.16 -16.73 13.56
CA ILE A 143 -0.66 -17.87 13.98
C ILE A 143 0.08 -19.19 13.74
N HIS A 144 0.74 -19.34 12.58
CA HIS A 144 1.52 -20.53 12.28
C HIS A 144 2.78 -20.63 13.15
N LYS A 145 3.51 -19.53 13.34
CA LYS A 145 4.77 -19.53 14.10
C LYS A 145 4.57 -19.74 15.61
N LEU A 146 3.47 -19.22 16.16
CA LEU A 146 3.12 -19.35 17.57
C LEU A 146 2.24 -20.58 17.86
N GLU A 147 1.98 -21.41 16.84
CA GLU A 147 1.11 -22.59 16.92
C GLU A 147 -0.24 -22.30 17.60
N ILE A 148 -0.85 -21.15 17.28
CA ILE A 148 -2.11 -20.74 17.90
C ILE A 148 -3.21 -21.70 17.43
N LYS A 149 -3.64 -22.58 18.33
CA LYS A 149 -4.75 -23.49 18.10
C LYS A 149 -6.04 -22.91 18.71
N PRO A 150 -7.16 -22.89 17.97
CA PRO A 150 -8.45 -22.56 18.56
C PRO A 150 -8.74 -23.57 19.68
N ARG A 151 -9.03 -23.07 20.88
CA ARG A 151 -9.41 -23.91 22.01
C ARG A 151 -10.92 -24.16 21.93
N PRO A 152 -11.38 -25.39 21.65
CA PRO A 152 -12.79 -25.71 21.83
C PRO A 152 -13.10 -25.59 23.33
N ASN A 153 -14.19 -24.91 23.68
CA ASN A 153 -14.68 -24.70 25.06
C ASN A 153 -14.16 -23.48 25.83
N VAL A 154 -13.68 -22.43 25.16
CA VAL A 154 -13.49 -21.12 25.79
C VAL A 154 -14.35 -20.08 25.07
N THR A 155 -15.23 -19.42 25.82
CA THR A 155 -16.00 -18.24 25.36
C THR A 155 -15.38 -17.01 26.01
N PHE A 156 -15.20 -15.94 25.22
CA PHE A 156 -14.71 -14.65 25.74
C PHE A 156 -15.69 -13.99 26.72
N TYR A 157 -16.94 -14.46 26.75
CA TYR A 157 -18.04 -13.87 27.51
C TYR A 157 -18.48 -14.74 28.71
N GLY A 158 -17.72 -15.78 29.06
CA GLY A 158 -18.13 -16.73 30.10
C GLY A 158 -19.27 -17.66 29.62
N PRO A 159 -19.76 -18.56 30.49
CA PRO A 159 -20.89 -19.45 30.15
C PRO A 159 -22.15 -18.68 29.75
#